data_AF-A0A438W262-F1
#
_entry.id   AF-A0A438W262-F1
#
_cell.length_a   1.000
_cell.length_b   1.000
_cell.length_c   1.000
_cell.angle_alpha   90.00
_cell.angle_beta   90.00
_cell.angle_gamma   90.00
#
_symmetry.space_group_name_H-M   'P 1'
#
loop_
_entity.id
_entity.type
_entity.pdbx_description
1 polymer ?
#
loop_
_entity_poly.entity_id
_entity_poly.type
_entity_poly.pdbx_seq_one_letter_code
_entity_poly.pdbx_strand_id
1 'polypeptide(L)'
;PLFSKMEKIEKTDKREKEAPPEKAEKKEKEKAQPQQENYISIEDFKKVEIKVGLIKEAQRIEKSNKLLRLKVDLGENRLRQIISGIALDYEPESLVGKMVCV
;
A
#
# COMPACT_ATOMS: atom_id res chain seq x y z
N PRO A 1 -6.21 38.75 9.19
CA PRO A 1 -6.28 40.15 8.69
C PRO A 1 -5.08 40.96 9.18
N LEU A 2 -4.04 41.05 8.35
CA LEU A 2 -2.95 42.02 8.52
C LEU A 2 -2.23 42.17 7.18
N PHE A 3 -2.98 42.68 6.20
CA PHE A 3 -2.39 43.25 4.98
C PHE A 3 -1.89 44.65 5.34
N SER A 4 -0.60 44.77 5.64
CA SER A 4 0.08 46.06 5.80
C SER A 4 0.22 46.72 4.44
N LYS A 5 -0.65 47.70 4.24
CA LYS A 5 -0.74 48.63 3.11
C LYS A 5 0.49 49.53 3.07
N MET A 6 0.96 49.80 1.85
CA MET A 6 1.71 50.99 1.42
C MET A 6 3.17 51.12 1.88
N GLU A 7 4.11 51.04 0.92
CA GLU A 7 4.73 52.26 0.38
C GLU A 7 5.54 51.98 -0.91
N LYS A 8 4.96 52.48 -2.02
CA LYS A 8 5.60 53.16 -3.16
C LYS A 8 7.04 52.80 -3.53
N ILE A 9 7.20 52.09 -4.65
CA ILE A 9 8.12 52.50 -5.74
C ILE A 9 7.42 52.22 -7.08
N GLU A 10 6.69 53.21 -7.59
CA GLU A 10 6.33 53.30 -9.01
C GLU A 10 7.46 53.98 -9.78
N LYS A 11 7.87 53.38 -10.89
CA LYS A 11 8.29 54.00 -12.17
C LYS A 11 8.72 52.86 -13.11
N THR A 12 7.80 52.34 -13.91
CA THR A 12 7.65 52.69 -15.34
C THR A 12 8.90 52.41 -16.17
N ASP A 13 8.89 51.33 -16.93
CA ASP A 13 9.27 51.45 -18.35
C ASP A 13 8.55 50.43 -19.23
N LYS A 14 8.18 50.91 -20.40
CA LYS A 14 7.23 50.32 -21.34
C LYS A 14 7.95 49.38 -22.30
N ARG A 15 7.30 48.26 -22.67
CA ARG A 15 7.33 47.71 -24.04
C ARG A 15 6.15 46.76 -24.22
N GLU A 16 5.31 47.12 -25.17
CA GLU A 16 4.13 46.38 -25.64
C GLU A 16 4.53 45.17 -26.49
N LYS A 17 3.52 44.32 -26.75
CA LYS A 17 3.35 43.40 -27.90
C LYS A 17 4.13 42.07 -27.76
N GLU A 18 3.54 40.88 -27.83
CA GLU A 18 2.38 40.37 -28.57
C GLU A 18 1.89 39.03 -27.97
N ALA A 19 0.59 38.78 -28.03
CA ALA A 19 0.00 37.44 -28.16
C ALA A 19 -0.79 37.47 -29.49
N PRO A 20 -1.07 36.36 -30.21
CA PRO A 20 -1.55 35.09 -29.66
C PRO A 20 -1.06 33.84 -30.46
N PRO A 21 -1.80 32.71 -30.54
CA PRO A 21 -1.49 31.39 -29.98
C PRO A 21 -1.13 30.37 -31.09
N GLU A 22 -1.22 29.06 -30.79
CA GLU A 22 -1.21 27.95 -31.76
C GLU A 22 0.15 27.27 -32.04
N LYS A 23 0.55 26.39 -31.12
CA LYS A 23 1.06 25.06 -31.52
C LYS A 23 0.37 24.00 -30.69
N ALA A 24 -0.68 23.47 -31.31
CA ALA A 24 -1.29 22.20 -31.01
C ALA A 24 -0.22 21.08 -31.00
N GLU A 25 -0.50 20.10 -30.15
CA GLU A 25 -0.30 18.67 -30.41
C GLU A 25 1.13 18.19 -30.68
N LYS A 26 1.77 17.71 -29.60
CA LYS A 26 2.46 16.40 -29.55
C LYS A 26 3.06 16.18 -28.16
N LYS A 27 2.24 15.71 -27.22
CA LYS A 27 2.68 14.66 -26.29
C LYS A 27 1.57 13.63 -26.28
N GLU A 28 1.72 12.74 -27.26
CA GLU A 28 1.00 11.50 -27.41
C GLU A 28 0.85 10.84 -26.05
N LYS A 29 -0.42 10.55 -25.71
CA LYS A 29 -0.87 9.29 -25.15
C LYS A 29 0.31 8.41 -24.69
N GLU A 30 0.76 8.63 -23.46
CA GLU A 30 1.39 7.57 -22.71
C GLU A 30 0.31 6.49 -22.60
N LYS A 31 0.37 5.52 -23.52
CA LYS A 31 -0.43 4.32 -23.46
C LYS A 31 -0.11 3.74 -22.09
N ALA A 32 -1.02 3.91 -21.13
CA ALA A 32 -1.13 3.02 -20.00
C ALA A 32 -1.19 1.62 -20.61
N GLN A 33 -0.05 0.91 -20.58
CA GLN A 33 0.00 -0.48 -20.95
C GLN A 33 -1.06 -1.17 -20.10
N PRO A 34 -1.96 -2.00 -20.68
CA PRO A 34 -2.86 -2.78 -19.85
C PRO A 34 -1.96 -3.63 -18.95
N GLN A 35 -1.92 -3.28 -17.66
CA GLN A 35 -1.15 -3.98 -16.65
C GLN A 35 -1.91 -5.26 -16.31
N GLN A 36 -1.96 -6.17 -17.28
CA GLN A 36 -2.76 -7.39 -17.25
C GLN A 36 -1.87 -8.60 -17.52
N GLU A 37 -0.76 -8.73 -16.80
CA GLU A 37 0.20 -9.78 -17.16
C GLU A 37 -0.09 -11.14 -16.49
N ASN A 38 -0.92 -11.24 -15.44
CA ASN A 38 -1.19 -12.53 -14.78
C ASN A 38 -2.56 -12.59 -14.05
N TYR A 39 -3.67 -12.34 -14.73
CA TYR A 39 -4.98 -12.62 -14.13
C TYR A 39 -5.26 -14.12 -14.10
N ILE A 40 -5.78 -14.59 -12.97
CA ILE A 40 -6.38 -15.92 -12.86
C ILE A 40 -7.88 -15.82 -13.18
N SER A 41 -8.46 -16.94 -13.62
CA SER A 41 -9.91 -17.02 -13.80
C SER A 41 -10.66 -16.93 -12.46
N ILE A 42 -11.94 -16.56 -12.49
CA ILE A 42 -12.78 -16.55 -11.26
C ILE A 42 -12.96 -17.98 -10.73
N GLU A 43 -12.96 -18.97 -11.62
CA GLU A 43 -12.99 -20.38 -11.29
C GLU A 43 -11.75 -20.82 -10.51
N ASP A 44 -10.57 -20.27 -10.83
CA ASP A 44 -9.33 -20.56 -10.09
C ASP A 44 -9.32 -19.89 -8.73
N PHE A 45 -9.80 -18.65 -8.62
CA PHE A 45 -9.95 -17.99 -7.32
C PHE A 45 -10.90 -18.75 -6.39
N LYS A 46 -12.00 -19.29 -6.93
CA LYS A 46 -12.98 -20.07 -6.15
C LYS A 46 -12.41 -21.34 -5.52
N LYS A 47 -11.30 -21.88 -6.05
CA LYS A 47 -10.63 -23.06 -5.47
C LYS A 47 -9.83 -22.72 -4.20
N VAL A 48 -9.55 -21.45 -3.94
CA VAL A 48 -8.80 -21.00 -2.76
C VAL A 48 -9.76 -20.75 -1.60
N GLU A 49 -9.54 -21.42 -0.47
CA GLU A 49 -10.29 -21.20 0.76
C GLU A 49 -9.50 -20.25 1.66
N ILE A 50 -9.93 -18.98 1.75
CA ILE A 50 -9.34 -17.99 2.66
C ILE A 50 -10.22 -17.89 3.90
N LYS A 51 -9.63 -18.09 5.08
CA LYS A 51 -10.33 -17.99 6.37
C LYS A 51 -9.72 -16.92 7.25
N VAL A 52 -10.54 -16.31 8.10
CA VAL A 52 -10.06 -15.42 9.15
C VAL A 52 -9.92 -16.21 10.44
N GLY A 53 -8.77 -16.12 11.08
CA GLY A 53 -8.49 -16.80 12.34
C GLY A 53 -7.88 -15.89 13.38
N LEU A 54 -8.02 -16.27 14.64
CA LEU A 54 -7.47 -15.59 15.80
C LEU A 54 -6.14 -16.22 16.20
N ILE A 55 -5.08 -15.41 16.31
CA ILE A 55 -3.79 -15.90 16.80
C ILE A 55 -3.91 -16.18 18.31
N LYS A 56 -3.74 -17.43 18.72
CA LYS A 56 -3.75 -17.85 20.13
C LYS A 56 -2.36 -17.86 20.74
N GLU A 57 -1.35 -18.24 19.96
CA GLU A 57 0.04 -18.28 20.39
C GLU A 57 0.96 -17.81 19.26
N ALA A 58 2.02 -17.10 19.60
CA ALA A 58 3.08 -16.69 18.69
C ALA A 58 4.44 -16.87 19.38
N GLN A 59 5.40 -17.48 18.69
CA GLN A 59 6.74 -17.78 19.24
C GLN A 59 7.81 -17.59 18.16
N ARG A 60 9.00 -17.14 18.58
CA ARG A 60 10.19 -17.13 17.71
C ARG A 60 10.74 -18.55 17.54
N ILE A 61 11.31 -18.81 16.37
CA ILE A 61 11.95 -20.10 16.07
C ILE A 61 13.45 -19.95 16.30
N GLU A 62 14.02 -20.77 17.19
CA GLU A 62 15.45 -20.70 17.57
C GLU A 62 16.42 -20.79 16.38
N LYS A 63 16.03 -21.48 15.30
CA LYS A 63 16.86 -21.69 14.10
C LYS A 63 16.66 -20.62 13.02
N SER A 64 15.81 -19.62 13.22
CA SER A 64 15.58 -18.58 12.21
C SER A 64 15.16 -17.24 12.82
N ASN A 65 15.95 -16.22 12.54
CA ASN A 65 15.70 -14.85 12.99
C ASN A 65 14.56 -14.15 12.22
N LYS A 66 14.12 -14.74 11.08
CA LYS A 66 13.10 -14.14 10.20
C LYS A 66 11.73 -14.79 10.35
N LEU A 67 11.63 -15.92 11.05
CA LEU A 67 10.41 -16.71 11.11
C LEU A 67 9.77 -16.67 12.49
N LEU A 68 8.45 -16.52 12.50
CA LEU A 68 7.59 -16.75 13.66
C LEU A 68 6.74 -17.98 13.44
N ARG A 69 6.52 -18.73 14.52
CA ARG A 69 5.56 -19.81 14.60
C ARG A 69 4.30 -19.29 15.27
N LEU A 70 3.20 -19.33 14.55
CA LEU A 70 1.88 -18.90 15.00
C LEU A 70 0.97 -20.13 15.16
N LYS A 71 0.16 -20.15 16.22
CA LYS A 71 -0.99 -21.06 16.34
C LYS A 71 -2.26 -20.24 16.19
N VAL A 72 -3.01 -20.53 15.14
CA VAL A 72 -4.20 -19.78 14.75
C VAL A 72 -5.44 -20.64 14.93
N ASP A 73 -6.42 -20.09 15.61
CA ASP A 73 -7.76 -20.65 15.76
C ASP A 73 -8.62 -20.19 14.57
N LEU A 74 -9.00 -21.15 13.72
CA LEU A 74 -9.81 -20.92 12.53
C LEU A 74 -11.28 -21.37 12.74
N GLY A 75 -11.69 -21.62 13.99
CA GLY A 75 -12.98 -22.25 14.30
C GLY A 75 -13.02 -23.74 13.95
N GLU A 76 -11.87 -24.33 13.63
CA GLU A 76 -11.67 -25.77 13.60
C GLU A 76 -11.38 -26.22 15.04
N ASN A 77 -11.81 -27.41 15.47
CA ASN A 77 -11.54 -27.95 16.83
C ASN A 77 -10.04 -28.19 17.13
N ARG A 78 -9.13 -27.57 16.36
CA ARG A 78 -7.69 -27.59 16.49
C ARG A 78 -7.11 -26.23 16.06
N LEU A 79 -5.98 -25.86 16.68
CA LEU A 79 -5.19 -24.72 16.23
C LEU A 79 -4.31 -25.13 15.06
N ARG A 80 -4.34 -24.35 13.97
CA ARG A 80 -3.40 -24.55 12.85
C ARG A 80 -2.08 -23.88 13.16
N GLN A 81 -0.99 -24.57 12.85
CA GLN A 81 0.35 -24.02 12.93
C GLN A 81 0.74 -23.36 11.61
N ILE A 82 1.17 -22.10 11.68
CA ILE A 82 1.59 -21.29 10.53
C ILE A 82 2.99 -20.76 10.81
N ILE A 83 3.88 -20.88 9.83
CA ILE A 83 5.21 -20.28 9.89
C ILE A 83 5.21 -19.04 9.01
N SER A 84 5.38 -17.86 9.61
CA SER A 84 5.34 -16.57 8.92
C SER A 84 6.70 -15.88 8.95
N GLY A 85 7.12 -15.32 7.82
CA GLY A 85 8.40 -14.60 7.67
C GLY A 85 8.41 -13.16 8.16
N ILE A 86 7.64 -12.83 9.21
CA ILE A 86 7.37 -11.46 9.67
C ILE A 86 8.08 -11.12 10.99
N ALA A 87 9.08 -11.91 11.40
CA ALA A 87 9.72 -11.76 12.72
C ALA A 87 10.55 -10.48 12.88
N LEU A 88 10.89 -9.81 11.77
CA LEU A 88 11.65 -8.55 11.76
C LEU A 88 10.77 -7.34 12.07
N ASP A 89 9.49 -7.40 11.69
CA ASP A 89 8.57 -6.26 11.78
C ASP A 89 7.62 -6.38 12.98
N TYR A 90 7.42 -7.60 13.49
CA TYR A 90 6.46 -7.88 14.56
C TYR A 90 7.07 -8.71 15.69
N GLU A 91 6.84 -8.24 16.92
CA GLU A 91 7.11 -9.03 18.12
C GLU A 91 5.98 -10.06 18.34
N PRO A 92 6.29 -11.30 18.76
CA PRO A 92 5.28 -12.36 18.93
C PRO A 92 4.13 -11.96 19.85
N GLU A 93 4.42 -11.29 20.96
CA GLU A 93 3.43 -10.85 21.94
C GLU A 93 2.39 -9.90 21.34
N SER A 94 2.81 -9.07 20.39
CA SER A 94 1.93 -8.14 19.70
C SER A 94 0.95 -8.81 18.73
N LEU A 95 1.19 -10.08 18.38
CA LEU A 95 0.38 -10.82 17.41
C LEU A 95 -0.73 -11.63 18.10
N VAL A 96 -0.56 -12.00 19.36
CA VAL A 96 -1.57 -12.76 20.11
C VAL A 96 -2.85 -11.92 20.25
N GLY A 97 -4.00 -12.53 19.93
CA GLY A 97 -5.29 -11.86 19.94
C GLY A 97 -5.63 -11.08 18.67
N LYS A 98 -4.73 -11.01 17.68
CA LYS A 98 -5.03 -10.41 16.37
C LYS A 98 -5.75 -11.39 15.46
N MET A 99 -6.62 -10.85 14.61
CA MET A 99 -7.25 -11.59 13.52
C MET A 99 -6.39 -11.51 12.26
N VAL A 100 -6.18 -12.64 11.60
CA VAL A 100 -5.38 -12.76 10.38
C VAL A 100 -6.10 -13.62 9.34
N CYS A 101 -5.88 -13.32 8.06
CA CYS A 101 -6.37 -14.14 6.95
C CYS A 101 -5.32 -15.19 6.60
N VAL A 102 -5.77 -16.44 6.44
CA VAL A 102 -4.95 -17.62 6.14
C VAL A 102 -5.56 -18.38 4.97
#